data_AF-A0A3N5BIX0-F1
#
_entry.id   AF-A0A3N5BIX0-F1
#
_cell.length_a   1.000
_cell.length_b   1.000
_cell.length_c   1.000
_cell.angle_alpha   90.00
_cell.angle_beta   90.00
_cell.angle_gamma   90.00
#
_symmetry.space_group_name_H-M   'P 1'
#
loop_
_entity.id
_entity.type
_entity.pdbx_description
1 polymer ?
#
loop_
_entity_poly.entity_id
_entity_poly.type
_entity_poly.pdbx_seq_one_letter_code
_entity_poly.pdbx_strand_id
1 'polypeptide(L)'
;MSTPPPQPPRPAGPGPSWPPPPPQPGWGPPPGPPALNGFALASLLVGLLCFPPLGVVFGLVALAQIRRRHERGRALAVFGLVVSLVTTAVMLYGLTSYTRPFLERLGSSRPAPEQVEGQLTDTGRLRAGDCFNVPGGDLLDETPFTYRTDCARVHDAEVTAATTLGPGPFPGASKLKDSATEACWKAQDAYAMDTWALPEYAEMYYFAPTREAWRAGDRRLICVIGTAGQDHKGSLRNDAGMLTPEQVTLLTALNAADGALGSAPERELDEALPEYRTWAGKVDAALGAEELVLRDAAAAHPEAGVRLKELAAARAQWQRAARAVRPADFRPAWDAAEGALTTGTEKALRGAYGLSTRVPEWLQGSRGGSGRGPSSDAA
;
A
#
# COMPACT_ATOMS: atom_id res chain seq x y z
N MET A 1 -67.75 -71.29 13.49
CA MET A 1 -66.90 -71.79 14.59
C MET A 1 -65.86 -72.74 14.01
N SER A 2 -64.68 -72.80 14.63
CA SER A 2 -63.71 -73.91 14.59
C SER A 2 -62.93 -74.21 13.29
N THR A 3 -61.60 -74.15 13.43
CA THR A 3 -60.55 -74.58 12.50
C THR A 3 -60.31 -76.10 12.53
N PRO A 4 -59.83 -76.70 11.42
CA PRO A 4 -59.04 -77.95 11.43
C PRO A 4 -57.51 -77.71 11.27
N PRO A 5 -56.66 -78.72 11.54
CA PRO A 5 -55.21 -78.57 11.79
C PRO A 5 -54.28 -78.91 10.58
N PRO A 6 -52.93 -78.76 10.69
CA PRO A 6 -51.98 -78.76 9.56
C PRO A 6 -51.21 -80.08 9.35
N GLN A 7 -50.51 -80.25 8.20
CA GLN A 7 -49.32 -81.12 7.95
C GLN A 7 -48.84 -81.01 6.45
N PRO A 8 -47.80 -81.71 5.92
CA PRO A 8 -46.38 -81.32 5.92
C PRO A 8 -45.72 -81.29 4.49
N PRO A 9 -44.41 -80.97 4.30
CA PRO A 9 -43.82 -80.66 2.97
C PRO A 9 -43.12 -81.83 2.25
N ARG A 10 -42.84 -81.70 0.93
CA ARG A 10 -41.83 -82.46 0.12
C ARG A 10 -41.48 -81.76 -1.24
N PRO A 11 -40.39 -82.14 -1.96
CA PRO A 11 -39.70 -81.25 -2.92
C PRO A 11 -39.50 -81.72 -4.40
N ALA A 12 -39.00 -80.79 -5.23
CA ALA A 12 -38.13 -80.92 -6.42
C ALA A 12 -38.64 -81.48 -7.78
N GLY A 13 -38.24 -80.81 -8.89
CA GLY A 13 -38.35 -81.27 -10.30
C GLY A 13 -38.05 -80.17 -11.35
N PRO A 14 -37.30 -80.41 -12.46
CA PRO A 14 -36.86 -79.38 -13.42
C PRO A 14 -37.68 -79.30 -14.73
N GLY A 15 -37.43 -78.28 -15.59
CA GLY A 15 -38.07 -78.12 -16.91
C GLY A 15 -37.17 -77.53 -18.03
N PRO A 16 -37.51 -77.71 -19.34
CA PRO A 16 -36.53 -77.72 -20.46
C PRO A 16 -36.64 -76.58 -21.51
N SER A 17 -35.77 -76.65 -22.53
CA SER A 17 -35.45 -75.64 -23.57
C SER A 17 -36.29 -75.69 -24.88
N TRP A 18 -36.18 -74.64 -25.72
CA TRP A 18 -36.86 -74.50 -27.05
C TRP A 18 -35.92 -74.02 -28.20
N PRO A 19 -36.23 -74.30 -29.50
CA PRO A 19 -35.41 -73.94 -30.68
C PRO A 19 -35.96 -72.77 -31.57
N PRO A 20 -35.23 -72.29 -32.62
CA PRO A 20 -35.41 -70.95 -33.23
C PRO A 20 -36.05 -70.89 -34.65
N PRO A 21 -36.45 -69.69 -35.16
CA PRO A 21 -37.01 -69.46 -36.51
C PRO A 21 -36.05 -68.77 -37.56
N PRO A 22 -36.38 -68.79 -38.88
CA PRO A 22 -35.50 -68.39 -40.01
C PRO A 22 -35.72 -66.96 -40.63
N PRO A 23 -34.85 -66.48 -41.57
CA PRO A 23 -34.73 -65.04 -41.98
C PRO A 23 -35.39 -64.62 -43.33
N GLN A 24 -35.32 -63.31 -43.67
CA GLN A 24 -35.98 -62.64 -44.83
C GLN A 24 -35.10 -61.53 -45.50
N PRO A 25 -35.21 -61.26 -46.82
CA PRO A 25 -34.74 -60.05 -47.54
C PRO A 25 -35.91 -59.08 -47.89
N GLY A 26 -35.78 -57.91 -48.54
CA GLY A 26 -34.65 -57.08 -49.03
C GLY A 26 -35.12 -56.06 -50.11
N TRP A 27 -34.54 -54.84 -50.23
CA TRP A 27 -34.96 -53.77 -51.18
C TRP A 27 -33.83 -52.78 -51.56
N GLY A 28 -33.95 -52.03 -52.67
CA GLY A 28 -32.94 -51.08 -53.19
C GLY A 28 -33.46 -49.66 -53.52
N PRO A 29 -32.59 -48.62 -53.68
CA PRO A 29 -33.01 -47.20 -53.60
C PRO A 29 -33.04 -46.37 -54.92
N PRO A 30 -33.83 -45.28 -54.99
CA PRO A 30 -33.92 -44.32 -56.11
C PRO A 30 -33.00 -43.06 -55.99
N PRO A 31 -32.86 -42.20 -57.03
CA PRO A 31 -31.77 -41.21 -57.17
C PRO A 31 -31.99 -39.81 -56.52
N GLY A 32 -30.90 -39.05 -56.34
CA GLY A 32 -30.84 -37.81 -55.54
C GLY A 32 -30.69 -36.46 -56.28
N PRO A 33 -30.73 -35.33 -55.54
CA PRO A 33 -30.78 -33.95 -56.08
C PRO A 33 -29.42 -33.35 -56.50
N PRO A 34 -29.41 -32.26 -57.32
CA PRO A 34 -28.20 -31.68 -57.91
C PRO A 34 -27.29 -30.91 -56.93
N ALA A 35 -26.00 -30.85 -57.28
CA ALA A 35 -24.91 -30.46 -56.38
C ALA A 35 -24.72 -28.94 -56.17
N LEU A 36 -24.34 -28.58 -54.94
CA LEU A 36 -23.93 -27.23 -54.54
C LEU A 36 -22.50 -26.91 -55.01
N ASN A 37 -22.22 -25.63 -55.29
CA ASN A 37 -20.93 -25.17 -55.80
C ASN A 37 -19.82 -25.32 -54.74
N GLY A 38 -18.93 -26.31 -54.93
CA GLY A 38 -17.95 -26.74 -53.92
C GLY A 38 -17.01 -25.63 -53.42
N PHE A 39 -16.74 -24.59 -54.21
CA PHE A 39 -15.92 -23.45 -53.79
C PHE A 39 -16.58 -22.59 -52.70
N ALA A 40 -17.92 -22.48 -52.67
CA ALA A 40 -18.62 -21.76 -51.62
C ALA A 40 -18.60 -22.54 -50.29
N LEU A 41 -18.70 -23.87 -50.37
CA LEU A 41 -18.55 -24.76 -49.21
C LEU A 41 -17.09 -24.77 -48.71
N ALA A 42 -16.11 -24.80 -49.62
CA ALA A 42 -14.70 -24.73 -49.29
C ALA A 42 -14.31 -23.39 -48.61
N SER A 43 -14.81 -22.24 -49.09
CA SER A 43 -14.54 -20.96 -48.43
C SER A 43 -15.12 -20.88 -47.02
N LEU A 44 -16.30 -21.46 -46.80
CA LEU A 44 -16.94 -21.51 -45.49
C LEU A 44 -16.14 -22.40 -44.52
N LEU A 45 -15.72 -23.58 -44.98
CA LEU A 45 -14.99 -24.55 -44.15
C LEU A 45 -13.55 -24.12 -43.86
N VAL A 46 -12.85 -23.52 -44.83
CA VAL A 46 -11.47 -23.03 -44.64
C VAL A 46 -11.44 -21.80 -43.74
N GLY A 47 -12.37 -20.85 -43.93
CA GLY A 47 -12.47 -19.65 -43.08
C GLY A 47 -12.82 -19.93 -41.62
N LEU A 48 -13.42 -21.10 -41.32
CA LEU A 48 -13.83 -21.49 -39.97
C LEU A 48 -12.75 -22.22 -39.17
N LEU A 49 -11.75 -22.86 -39.82
CA LEU A 49 -10.95 -23.90 -39.16
C LEU A 49 -9.42 -23.73 -39.21
N CYS A 50 -8.83 -22.87 -40.05
CA CYS A 50 -7.37 -22.68 -40.03
C CYS A 50 -6.88 -21.32 -40.54
N PHE A 51 -6.20 -20.56 -39.66
CA PHE A 51 -5.42 -19.35 -39.92
C PHE A 51 -6.16 -18.15 -40.59
N PRO A 52 -6.60 -17.15 -39.79
CA PRO A 52 -7.21 -15.91 -40.28
C PRO A 52 -6.52 -15.17 -41.46
N PRO A 53 -5.18 -15.07 -41.57
CA PRO A 53 -4.57 -14.32 -42.68
C PRO A 53 -4.86 -14.91 -44.07
N LEU A 54 -5.11 -16.23 -44.19
CA LEU A 54 -5.39 -16.86 -45.48
C LEU A 54 -6.80 -16.53 -45.99
N GLY A 55 -7.79 -16.37 -45.10
CA GLY A 55 -9.16 -15.98 -45.46
C GLY A 55 -9.21 -14.62 -46.17
N VAL A 56 -8.38 -13.67 -45.73
CA VAL A 56 -8.26 -12.33 -46.36
C VAL A 56 -7.71 -12.44 -47.78
N VAL A 57 -6.68 -13.27 -48.00
CA VAL A 57 -6.09 -13.48 -49.34
C VAL A 57 -7.10 -14.09 -50.31
N PHE A 58 -7.81 -15.16 -49.90
CA PHE A 58 -8.84 -15.77 -50.75
C PHE A 58 -10.03 -14.84 -51.02
N GLY A 59 -10.45 -14.03 -50.04
CA GLY A 59 -11.47 -13.01 -50.23
C GLY A 59 -11.09 -11.96 -51.29
N LEU A 60 -9.85 -11.46 -51.26
CA LEU A 60 -9.34 -10.51 -52.24
C LEU A 60 -9.27 -11.11 -53.66
N VAL A 61 -8.83 -12.38 -53.79
CA VAL A 61 -8.78 -13.09 -55.07
C VAL A 61 -10.18 -13.32 -55.64
N ALA A 62 -11.15 -13.71 -54.81
CA ALA A 62 -12.54 -13.89 -55.22
C ALA A 62 -13.18 -12.57 -55.72
N LEU A 63 -12.97 -11.46 -54.99
CA LEU A 63 -13.40 -10.13 -55.44
C LEU A 63 -12.76 -9.73 -56.78
N ALA A 64 -11.47 -10.05 -56.99
CA ALA A 64 -10.76 -9.76 -58.24
C ALA A 64 -11.23 -10.62 -59.44
N GLN A 65 -11.76 -11.82 -59.21
CA GLN A 65 -12.37 -12.66 -60.25
C GLN A 65 -13.80 -12.20 -60.58
N ILE A 66 -14.62 -11.91 -59.56
CA ILE A 66 -15.99 -11.38 -59.74
C ILE A 66 -15.96 -10.04 -60.51
N ARG A 67 -14.97 -9.17 -60.24
CA ARG A 67 -14.79 -7.91 -60.98
C ARG A 67 -14.51 -8.11 -62.48
N ARG A 68 -13.95 -9.25 -62.89
CA ARG A 68 -13.59 -9.55 -64.29
C ARG A 68 -14.67 -10.33 -65.04
N ARG A 69 -15.50 -11.12 -64.35
CA ARG A 69 -16.55 -11.98 -64.96
C ARG A 69 -17.96 -11.36 -64.99
N HIS A 70 -18.19 -10.24 -64.29
CA HIS A 70 -19.49 -9.54 -64.25
C HIS A 70 -20.69 -10.35 -63.70
N GLU A 71 -20.44 -11.40 -62.92
CA GLU A 71 -21.49 -12.27 -62.36
C GLU A 71 -22.17 -11.69 -61.09
N ARG A 72 -23.42 -12.10 -60.87
CA ARG A 72 -24.20 -11.71 -59.68
C ARG A 72 -23.74 -12.52 -58.46
N GLY A 73 -23.30 -11.82 -57.41
CA GLY A 73 -22.75 -12.45 -56.20
C GLY A 73 -21.99 -11.51 -55.26
N ARG A 74 -21.69 -10.27 -55.70
CA ARG A 74 -20.96 -9.24 -54.92
C ARG A 74 -21.45 -9.08 -53.46
N ALA A 75 -22.76 -9.11 -53.22
CA ALA A 75 -23.30 -8.96 -51.86
C ALA A 75 -22.82 -10.09 -50.93
N LEU A 76 -22.92 -11.36 -51.36
CA LEU A 76 -22.44 -12.53 -50.60
C LEU A 76 -20.93 -12.47 -50.34
N ALA A 77 -20.12 -12.02 -51.31
CA ALA A 77 -18.68 -11.86 -51.13
C ALA A 77 -18.33 -10.76 -50.10
N VAL A 78 -19.07 -9.65 -50.08
CA VAL A 78 -18.90 -8.57 -49.08
C VAL A 78 -19.33 -9.05 -47.69
N PHE A 79 -20.46 -9.77 -47.57
CA PHE A 79 -20.87 -10.37 -46.31
C PHE A 79 -19.82 -11.35 -45.77
N GLY A 80 -19.26 -12.23 -46.62
CA GLY A 80 -18.20 -13.15 -46.22
C GLY A 80 -16.94 -12.44 -45.72
N LEU A 81 -16.55 -11.33 -46.35
CA LEU A 81 -15.42 -10.51 -45.92
C LEU A 81 -15.69 -9.84 -44.56
N VAL A 82 -16.85 -9.20 -44.40
CA VAL A 82 -17.23 -8.51 -43.14
C VAL A 82 -17.33 -9.49 -41.98
N VAL A 83 -17.97 -10.65 -42.18
CA VAL A 83 -18.05 -11.70 -41.16
C VAL A 83 -16.65 -12.19 -40.81
N SER A 84 -15.80 -12.51 -41.79
CA SER A 84 -14.41 -12.94 -41.52
C SER A 84 -13.61 -11.90 -40.74
N LEU A 85 -13.75 -10.61 -41.05
CA LEU A 85 -13.08 -9.53 -40.33
C LEU A 85 -13.60 -9.39 -38.89
N VAL A 86 -14.91 -9.44 -38.67
CA VAL A 86 -15.52 -9.37 -37.33
C VAL A 86 -15.13 -10.59 -36.51
N THR A 87 -15.21 -11.81 -37.06
CA THR A 87 -14.79 -13.04 -36.37
C THR A 87 -13.29 -13.00 -36.06
N THR A 88 -12.45 -12.48 -36.95
CA THR A 88 -11.01 -12.31 -36.69
C THR A 88 -10.75 -11.30 -35.58
N ALA A 89 -11.46 -10.17 -35.55
CA ALA A 89 -11.35 -9.16 -34.49
C ALA A 89 -11.82 -9.71 -33.13
N VAL A 90 -12.92 -10.47 -33.09
CA VAL A 90 -13.42 -11.13 -31.87
C VAL A 90 -12.47 -12.23 -31.40
N MET A 91 -11.91 -13.02 -32.32
CA MET A 91 -10.85 -14.00 -32.01
C MET A 91 -9.60 -13.33 -31.45
N LEU A 92 -9.12 -12.24 -32.07
CA LEU A 92 -7.96 -11.49 -31.56
C LEU A 92 -8.25 -10.87 -30.20
N TYR A 93 -9.43 -10.26 -30.01
CA TYR A 93 -9.84 -9.70 -28.73
C TYR A 93 -9.91 -10.78 -27.66
N GLY A 94 -10.59 -11.90 -27.93
CA GLY A 94 -10.65 -13.07 -27.04
C GLY A 94 -9.28 -13.67 -26.73
N LEU A 95 -8.40 -13.79 -27.74
CA LEU A 95 -7.02 -14.24 -27.53
C LEU A 95 -6.29 -13.25 -26.60
N THR A 96 -6.35 -11.94 -26.86
CA THR A 96 -5.68 -10.96 -25.99
C THR A 96 -6.27 -10.86 -24.59
N SER A 97 -7.57 -11.07 -24.41
CA SER A 97 -8.25 -10.96 -23.11
C SER A 97 -8.16 -12.23 -22.26
N TYR A 98 -8.04 -13.41 -22.87
CA TYR A 98 -7.87 -14.67 -22.15
C TYR A 98 -6.42 -15.19 -22.12
N THR A 99 -5.66 -15.10 -23.22
CA THR A 99 -4.30 -15.66 -23.25
C THR A 99 -3.24 -14.75 -22.68
N ARG A 100 -3.43 -13.42 -22.58
CA ARG A 100 -2.48 -12.57 -21.81
C ARG A 100 -2.49 -12.94 -20.32
N PRO A 101 -3.62 -12.88 -19.58
CA PRO A 101 -3.63 -13.27 -18.17
C PRO A 101 -3.34 -14.76 -17.94
N PHE A 102 -3.59 -15.63 -18.93
CA PHE A 102 -3.25 -17.06 -18.84
C PHE A 102 -1.76 -17.34 -19.11
N LEU A 103 -1.12 -16.64 -20.06
CA LEU A 103 0.32 -16.71 -20.29
C LEU A 103 1.09 -15.93 -19.22
N GLU A 104 0.51 -14.93 -18.57
CA GLU A 104 1.03 -14.35 -17.33
C GLU A 104 0.93 -15.37 -16.19
N ARG A 105 -0.14 -16.18 -16.09
CA ARG A 105 -0.26 -17.28 -15.11
C ARG A 105 0.62 -18.51 -15.36
N LEU A 106 1.04 -18.77 -16.60
CA LEU A 106 1.92 -19.90 -16.97
C LEU A 106 3.38 -19.48 -17.14
N GLY A 107 3.60 -18.27 -17.66
CA GLY A 107 4.90 -17.62 -17.83
C GLY A 107 5.37 -16.89 -16.58
N SER A 108 4.50 -16.66 -15.59
CA SER A 108 4.95 -16.59 -14.21
C SER A 108 5.46 -17.98 -13.78
N SER A 109 6.75 -18.19 -14.01
CA SER A 109 7.59 -18.23 -12.82
C SER A 109 7.11 -17.09 -11.92
N ARG A 110 6.29 -17.41 -10.90
CA ARG A 110 6.24 -16.54 -9.72
C ARG A 110 7.71 -16.21 -9.44
N PRO A 111 8.11 -14.95 -9.23
CA PRO A 111 9.37 -14.75 -8.53
C PRO A 111 9.28 -15.69 -7.32
N ALA A 112 10.23 -16.63 -7.22
CA ALA A 112 10.35 -17.43 -6.00
C ALA A 112 10.34 -16.39 -4.87
N PRO A 113 9.48 -16.54 -3.83
CA PRO A 113 9.21 -15.48 -2.87
C PRO A 113 10.53 -14.85 -2.54
N GLU A 114 10.69 -13.59 -2.97
CA GLU A 114 12.00 -12.96 -3.16
C GLU A 114 12.81 -13.28 -1.93
N GLN A 115 14.02 -13.86 -2.06
CA GLN A 115 14.70 -14.44 -0.91
C GLN A 115 15.09 -13.31 0.05
N VAL A 116 14.12 -12.97 0.92
CA VAL A 116 14.14 -11.75 1.71
C VAL A 116 15.31 -11.88 2.65
N GLU A 117 16.28 -10.98 2.52
CA GLU A 117 17.54 -11.14 3.21
C GLU A 117 17.33 -11.00 4.71
N GLY A 118 17.56 -12.09 5.45
CA GLY A 118 17.46 -12.10 6.90
C GLY A 118 17.00 -13.43 7.48
N GLN A 119 16.86 -13.44 8.80
CA GLN A 119 16.30 -14.54 9.58
C GLN A 119 14.79 -14.36 9.72
N LEU A 120 14.00 -15.32 9.22
CA LEU A 120 12.55 -15.37 9.44
C LEU A 120 12.23 -15.27 10.94
N THR A 121 11.54 -14.20 11.32
CA THR A 121 11.30 -13.76 12.69
C THR A 121 9.84 -13.33 12.84
N ASP A 122 9.18 -13.84 13.88
CA ASP A 122 7.85 -13.37 14.29
C ASP A 122 7.90 -11.89 14.68
N THR A 123 7.02 -11.06 14.10
CA THR A 123 7.06 -9.60 14.27
C THR A 123 7.03 -9.20 15.75
N GLY A 124 6.23 -9.86 16.59
CA GLY A 124 6.15 -9.60 18.04
C GLY A 124 7.45 -9.85 18.81
N ARG A 125 8.40 -10.59 18.22
CA ARG A 125 9.72 -10.88 18.78
C ARG A 125 10.79 -9.84 18.48
N LEU A 126 10.54 -8.89 17.57
CA LEU A 126 11.47 -7.79 17.32
C LEU A 126 11.67 -6.90 18.56
N ARG A 127 12.83 -6.27 18.66
CA ARG A 127 13.30 -5.41 19.75
C ARG A 127 13.86 -4.10 19.18
N ALA A 128 13.97 -3.07 20.01
CA ALA A 128 14.62 -1.82 19.61
C ALA A 128 16.05 -2.10 19.11
N GLY A 129 16.40 -1.58 17.92
CA GLY A 129 17.65 -1.87 17.22
C GLY A 129 17.69 -3.16 16.39
N ASP A 130 16.59 -3.92 16.30
CA ASP A 130 16.48 -4.95 15.25
C ASP A 130 16.16 -4.27 13.91
N CYS A 131 17.05 -4.42 12.92
CA CYS A 131 16.79 -4.09 11.52
C CYS A 131 16.19 -5.30 10.79
N PHE A 132 15.24 -5.07 9.88
CA PHE A 132 14.54 -6.15 9.20
C PHE A 132 14.07 -5.78 7.79
N ASN A 133 13.79 -6.82 7.01
CA ASN A 133 13.16 -6.76 5.70
C ASN A 133 11.76 -7.39 5.73
N VAL A 134 10.92 -7.01 4.78
CA VAL A 134 9.56 -7.55 4.57
C VAL A 134 9.41 -8.09 3.15
N PRO A 135 8.53 -9.09 2.92
CA PRO A 135 8.26 -9.58 1.57
C PRO A 135 7.80 -8.45 0.64
N GLY A 136 8.53 -8.20 -0.45
CA GLY A 136 8.20 -7.15 -1.42
C GLY A 136 8.49 -5.71 -0.99
N GLY A 137 9.09 -5.49 0.19
CA GLY A 137 9.48 -4.17 0.69
C GLY A 137 8.34 -3.28 1.20
N ASP A 138 7.08 -3.74 1.20
CA ASP A 138 5.95 -2.96 1.71
C ASP A 138 5.73 -3.18 3.22
N LEU A 139 5.90 -2.13 4.01
CA LEU A 139 5.71 -2.14 5.47
C LEU A 139 4.23 -2.02 5.89
N LEU A 140 3.33 -1.71 4.96
CA LEU A 140 1.88 -1.69 5.18
C LEU A 140 1.23 -3.07 4.96
N ASP A 141 1.92 -4.00 4.30
CA ASP A 141 1.45 -5.37 4.12
C ASP A 141 1.46 -6.12 5.47
N GLU A 142 0.27 -6.37 6.03
CA GLU A 142 0.07 -7.00 7.34
C GLU A 142 0.53 -8.48 7.35
N THR A 143 1.83 -8.69 7.48
CA THR A 143 2.45 -10.02 7.58
C THR A 143 2.92 -10.31 9.02
N PRO A 144 2.65 -11.51 9.57
CA PRO A 144 3.05 -11.87 10.93
C PRO A 144 4.54 -12.23 11.06
N PHE A 145 5.29 -12.20 9.95
CA PHE A 145 6.70 -12.57 9.89
C PHE A 145 7.52 -11.53 9.10
N THR A 146 8.66 -11.18 9.67
CA THR A 146 9.68 -10.29 9.11
C THR A 146 10.99 -11.06 8.94
N TYR A 147 11.97 -10.48 8.26
CA TYR A 147 13.28 -11.08 8.03
C TYR A 147 14.35 -10.20 8.69
N ARG A 148 14.65 -10.48 9.96
CA ARG A 148 15.62 -9.70 10.72
C ARG A 148 17.02 -9.87 10.14
N THR A 149 17.71 -8.77 9.90
CA THR A 149 19.03 -8.72 9.27
C THR A 149 20.00 -7.86 10.10
N ASP A 150 21.25 -7.78 9.66
CA ASP A 150 22.25 -6.88 10.23
C ASP A 150 22.05 -5.48 9.62
N CYS A 151 21.95 -4.44 10.46
CA CYS A 151 21.75 -3.06 10.02
C CYS A 151 22.85 -2.54 9.07
N ALA A 152 24.04 -3.15 9.04
CA ALA A 152 25.09 -2.84 8.06
C ALA A 152 24.75 -3.29 6.62
N ARG A 153 23.73 -4.14 6.44
CA ARG A 153 23.19 -4.59 5.15
C ARG A 153 22.01 -3.71 4.72
N VAL A 154 21.54 -3.93 3.48
CA VAL A 154 20.30 -3.29 3.02
C VAL A 154 19.15 -3.79 3.90
N HIS A 155 18.35 -2.86 4.41
CA HIS A 155 17.14 -3.19 5.15
C HIS A 155 15.99 -2.21 4.91
N ASP A 156 14.77 -2.74 4.90
CA ASP A 156 13.54 -1.96 4.73
C ASP A 156 13.20 -1.12 5.97
N ALA A 157 13.61 -1.55 7.17
CA ALA A 157 13.15 -0.94 8.42
C ALA A 157 14.04 -1.22 9.66
N GLU A 158 14.01 -0.31 10.63
CA GLU A 158 14.61 -0.45 11.95
C GLU A 158 13.60 -0.18 13.07
N VAL A 159 13.55 -1.05 14.08
CA VAL A 159 12.64 -0.91 15.23
C VAL A 159 13.17 0.12 16.23
N THR A 160 12.40 1.16 16.54
CA THR A 160 12.74 2.19 17.53
C THR A 160 12.30 1.80 18.94
N ALA A 161 11.13 1.16 19.07
CA ALA A 161 10.61 0.67 20.34
C ALA A 161 9.73 -0.56 20.15
N ALA A 162 9.70 -1.44 21.15
CA ALA A 162 8.93 -2.67 21.11
C ALA A 162 8.27 -2.93 22.47
N THR A 163 7.12 -2.32 22.70
CA THR A 163 6.42 -2.28 24.00
C THR A 163 5.26 -3.27 24.07
N THR A 164 4.74 -3.50 25.26
CA THR A 164 3.50 -4.26 25.48
C THR A 164 2.50 -3.32 26.11
N LEU A 165 1.36 -3.13 25.45
CA LEU A 165 0.31 -2.20 25.90
C LEU A 165 -0.31 -2.64 27.24
N GLY A 166 -1.06 -1.73 27.87
CA GLY A 166 -1.70 -1.98 29.18
C GLY A 166 -2.73 -3.13 29.16
N PRO A 167 -2.98 -3.81 30.29
CA PRO A 167 -4.02 -4.84 30.38
C PRO A 167 -5.41 -4.21 30.33
N GLY A 168 -6.37 -4.91 29.70
CA GLY A 168 -7.74 -4.44 29.61
C GLY A 168 -8.49 -4.99 28.38
N PRO A 169 -9.74 -4.54 28.17
CA PRO A 169 -10.44 -4.79 26.91
C PRO A 169 -9.76 -4.06 25.74
N PHE A 170 -9.94 -4.57 24.53
CA PHE A 170 -9.46 -3.90 23.31
C PHE A 170 -10.06 -2.48 23.21
N PRO A 171 -9.25 -1.41 23.07
CA PRO A 171 -9.71 -0.03 23.20
C PRO A 171 -10.56 0.47 22.01
N GLY A 172 -10.60 -0.28 20.91
CA GLY A 172 -11.17 0.14 19.63
C GLY A 172 -10.08 0.61 18.66
N ALA A 173 -10.32 0.44 17.35
CA ALA A 173 -9.29 0.65 16.33
C ALA A 173 -8.77 2.09 16.25
N SER A 174 -9.65 3.13 16.30
CA SER A 174 -9.17 4.53 16.28
C SER A 174 -8.33 4.82 17.53
N LYS A 175 -8.86 4.60 18.74
CA LYS A 175 -8.10 4.86 19.98
C LYS A 175 -6.76 4.12 20.03
N LEU A 176 -6.69 2.91 19.45
CA LEU A 176 -5.42 2.20 19.31
C LEU A 176 -4.48 2.89 18.32
N LYS A 177 -4.96 3.26 17.12
CA LYS A 177 -4.20 4.06 16.14
C LYS A 177 -3.68 5.36 16.76
N ASP A 178 -4.54 6.13 17.41
CA ASP A 178 -4.22 7.45 17.96
C ASP A 178 -3.12 7.34 19.02
N SER A 179 -3.28 6.41 19.98
CA SER A 179 -2.30 6.16 21.04
C SER A 179 -1.02 5.45 20.57
N ALA A 180 -1.08 4.59 19.54
CA ALA A 180 0.09 4.02 18.90
C ALA A 180 0.90 5.08 18.16
N THR A 181 0.23 5.97 17.42
CA THR A 181 0.86 7.08 16.69
C THR A 181 1.59 8.01 17.65
N GLU A 182 0.95 8.46 18.73
CA GLU A 182 1.59 9.30 19.77
C GLU A 182 2.80 8.59 20.41
N ALA A 183 2.64 7.32 20.78
CA ALA A 183 3.70 6.54 21.42
C ALA A 183 4.89 6.28 20.48
N CYS A 184 4.64 6.07 19.19
CA CYS A 184 5.69 5.74 18.22
C CYS A 184 6.45 6.97 17.72
N TRP A 185 5.79 8.12 17.50
CA TRP A 185 6.51 9.38 17.26
C TRP A 185 7.46 9.69 18.42
N LYS A 186 6.98 9.62 19.67
CA LYS A 186 7.80 9.84 20.85
C LYS A 186 8.96 8.84 21.00
N ALA A 187 8.75 7.59 20.59
CA ALA A 187 9.81 6.58 20.58
C ALA A 187 10.88 6.90 19.52
N GLN A 188 10.46 7.38 18.35
CA GLN A 188 11.32 7.75 17.24
C GLN A 188 12.17 8.97 17.55
N ASP A 189 11.58 10.03 18.13
CA ASP A 189 12.30 11.23 18.60
C ASP A 189 13.34 10.92 19.68
N ALA A 190 13.12 9.87 20.49
CA ALA A 190 14.08 9.41 21.49
C ALA A 190 15.17 8.49 20.91
N TYR A 191 14.89 7.80 19.80
CA TYR A 191 15.79 6.84 19.15
C TYR A 191 16.72 7.50 18.14
N ALA A 192 16.23 8.52 17.43
CA ALA A 192 16.94 9.31 16.43
C ALA A 192 16.76 10.80 16.75
N MET A 193 17.41 11.26 17.82
CA MET A 193 17.19 12.60 18.38
C MET A 193 17.54 13.72 17.40
N ASP A 194 18.56 13.55 16.56
CA ASP A 194 18.84 14.49 15.48
C ASP A 194 17.96 14.18 14.26
N THR A 195 16.73 14.66 14.30
CA THR A 195 15.72 14.48 13.24
C THR A 195 16.17 14.94 11.85
N TRP A 196 17.12 15.90 11.78
CA TRP A 196 17.72 16.37 10.54
C TRP A 196 18.85 15.44 10.01
N ALA A 197 19.29 14.46 10.78
CA ALA A 197 20.24 13.44 10.34
C ALA A 197 19.56 12.29 9.59
N LEU A 198 18.25 12.08 9.82
CA LEU A 198 17.46 11.07 9.13
C LEU A 198 17.49 11.28 7.60
N PRO A 199 17.48 10.20 6.80
CA PRO A 199 17.23 10.31 5.37
C PRO A 199 15.85 10.91 5.05
N GLU A 200 15.73 11.59 3.91
CA GLU A 200 14.45 12.22 3.49
C GLU A 200 13.35 11.18 3.19
N TYR A 201 13.74 9.92 2.94
CA TYR A 201 12.87 8.77 2.72
C TYR A 201 12.56 7.97 4.00
N ALA A 202 12.93 8.47 5.17
CA ALA A 202 12.71 7.78 6.44
C ALA A 202 11.33 8.15 7.03
N GLU A 203 10.41 7.19 7.06
CA GLU A 203 9.02 7.39 7.51
C GLU A 203 8.70 6.62 8.80
N MET A 204 7.69 7.10 9.54
CA MET A 204 7.19 6.42 10.75
C MET A 204 6.19 5.32 10.38
N TYR A 205 6.46 4.10 10.84
CA TYR A 205 5.51 2.98 10.78
C TYR A 205 5.34 2.38 12.17
N TYR A 206 4.25 1.62 12.36
CA TYR A 206 4.07 0.81 13.55
C TYR A 206 3.28 -0.48 13.25
N PHE A 207 3.60 -1.53 13.99
CA PHE A 207 2.76 -2.73 14.08
C PHE A 207 1.99 -2.68 15.40
N ALA A 208 0.66 -2.58 15.30
CA ALA A 208 -0.26 -2.57 16.44
C ALA A 208 -1.08 -3.88 16.49
N PRO A 209 -1.52 -4.32 17.68
CA PRO A 209 -2.21 -5.60 17.82
C PRO A 209 -3.64 -5.52 17.27
N THR A 210 -3.99 -6.46 16.39
CA THR A 210 -5.39 -6.63 15.94
C THR A 210 -6.30 -7.04 17.09
N ARG A 211 -7.62 -6.95 16.90
CA ARG A 211 -8.60 -7.40 17.92
C ARG A 211 -8.46 -8.89 18.22
N GLU A 212 -8.06 -9.67 17.21
CA GLU A 212 -7.84 -11.11 17.25
C GLU A 212 -6.56 -11.43 18.04
N ALA A 213 -5.46 -10.72 17.76
CA ALA A 213 -4.23 -10.79 18.53
C ALA A 213 -4.47 -10.43 20.01
N TRP A 214 -5.21 -9.35 20.29
CA TRP A 214 -5.58 -8.92 21.64
C TRP A 214 -6.36 -10.00 22.41
N ARG A 215 -7.27 -10.71 21.73
CA ARG A 215 -8.02 -11.84 22.31
C ARG A 215 -7.14 -13.05 22.58
N ALA A 216 -6.11 -13.28 21.78
CA ALA A 216 -5.08 -14.30 22.03
C ALA A 216 -4.07 -13.89 23.12
N GLY A 217 -4.15 -12.65 23.62
CA GLY A 217 -3.28 -12.10 24.67
C GLY A 217 -2.09 -11.30 24.15
N ASP A 218 -1.87 -11.28 22.84
CA ASP A 218 -0.85 -10.44 22.21
C ASP A 218 -1.29 -8.98 22.15
N ARG A 219 -0.48 -8.12 22.76
CA ARG A 219 -0.70 -6.68 22.91
C ARG A 219 0.58 -5.90 22.61
N ARG A 220 1.44 -6.45 21.74
CA ARG A 220 2.71 -5.83 21.33
C ARG A 220 2.46 -4.63 20.43
N LEU A 221 3.03 -3.48 20.78
CA LEU A 221 3.16 -2.32 19.91
C LEU A 221 4.63 -2.20 19.53
N ILE A 222 4.91 -2.18 18.23
CA ILE A 222 6.26 -2.07 17.69
C ILE A 222 6.31 -0.83 16.82
N CYS A 223 7.19 0.10 17.18
CA CYS A 223 7.42 1.37 16.50
C CYS A 223 8.65 1.24 15.62
N VAL A 224 8.59 1.78 14.41
CA VAL A 224 9.52 1.47 13.31
C VAL A 224 9.84 2.74 12.54
N ILE A 225 11.11 2.93 12.18
CA ILE A 225 11.45 3.81 11.04
C ILE A 225 11.57 2.92 9.81
N GLY A 226 10.79 3.20 8.79
CA GLY A 226 10.86 2.55 7.50
C GLY A 226 11.68 3.36 6.51
N THR A 227 12.43 2.67 5.68
CA THR A 227 13.20 3.18 4.53
C THR A 227 12.84 2.38 3.26
N ALA A 228 11.61 1.88 3.22
CA ALA A 228 11.05 1.02 2.19
C ALA A 228 11.27 1.58 0.77
N GLY A 229 11.63 0.69 -0.17
CA GLY A 229 11.91 1.07 -1.55
C GLY A 229 13.23 1.83 -1.77
N GLN A 230 14.12 1.89 -0.79
CA GLN A 230 15.46 2.50 -0.88
C GLN A 230 16.54 1.54 -0.37
N ASP A 231 17.74 1.58 -0.96
CA ASP A 231 18.90 0.77 -0.55
C ASP A 231 19.57 1.30 0.74
N HIS A 232 18.81 1.43 1.83
CA HIS A 232 19.30 1.99 3.10
C HIS A 232 20.28 1.06 3.82
N LYS A 233 21.35 1.62 4.39
CA LYS A 233 22.40 0.88 5.13
C LYS A 233 22.92 1.69 6.31
N GLY A 234 23.25 0.99 7.38
CA GLY A 234 23.61 1.57 8.67
C GLY A 234 22.37 1.74 9.55
N SER A 235 22.57 1.82 10.86
CA SER A 235 21.46 2.10 11.78
C SER A 235 21.08 3.58 11.74
N LEU A 236 19.78 3.85 11.83
CA LEU A 236 19.15 5.16 11.99
C LEU A 236 19.24 5.69 13.43
N ARG A 237 19.76 4.89 14.37
CA ARG A 237 19.89 5.24 15.78
C ARG A 237 20.86 6.39 15.99
N ASN A 238 20.38 7.42 16.69
CA ASN A 238 21.18 8.53 17.20
C ASN A 238 20.54 9.02 18.51
N ASP A 239 20.60 8.19 19.54
CA ASP A 239 19.97 8.45 20.84
C ASP A 239 20.90 9.15 21.83
N ALA A 240 20.37 9.47 23.01
CA ALA A 240 21.12 10.15 24.07
C ALA A 240 22.39 9.41 24.56
N GLY A 241 22.55 8.12 24.25
CA GLY A 241 23.79 7.37 24.53
C GLY A 241 24.90 7.57 23.50
N MET A 242 24.60 8.23 22.37
CA MET A 242 25.51 8.48 21.25
C MET A 242 25.88 9.97 21.08
N LEU A 243 25.23 10.85 21.85
CA LEU A 243 25.30 12.30 21.79
C LEU A 243 25.98 12.90 23.04
N THR A 244 26.50 14.13 22.95
CA THR A 244 27.00 14.84 24.14
C THR A 244 25.84 15.36 25.01
N PRO A 245 26.04 15.60 26.32
CA PRO A 245 24.99 16.16 27.19
C PRO A 245 24.42 17.49 26.66
N GLU A 246 25.24 18.33 26.03
CA GLU A 246 24.84 19.60 25.44
C GLU A 246 23.98 19.39 24.19
N GLN A 247 24.35 18.43 23.33
CA GLN A 247 23.55 18.02 22.17
C GLN A 247 22.19 17.43 22.58
N VAL A 248 22.18 16.55 23.58
CA VAL A 248 20.94 15.97 24.15
C VAL A 248 20.04 17.07 24.70
N THR A 249 20.60 18.04 25.43
CA THR A 249 19.85 19.17 26.00
C THR A 249 19.22 20.04 24.90
N LEU A 250 20.00 20.37 23.86
CA LEU A 250 19.52 21.15 22.72
C LEU A 250 18.43 20.40 21.93
N LEU A 251 18.69 19.16 21.52
CA LEU A 251 17.75 18.36 20.72
C LEU A 251 16.46 18.05 21.49
N THR A 252 16.53 17.84 22.80
CA THR A 252 15.32 17.68 23.63
C THR A 252 14.42 18.92 23.55
N ALA A 253 15.01 20.13 23.54
CA ALA A 253 14.24 21.37 23.44
C ALA A 253 13.71 21.63 22.02
N LEU A 254 14.52 21.39 20.98
CA LEU A 254 14.11 21.52 19.58
C LEU A 254 12.99 20.53 19.24
N ASN A 255 13.15 19.25 19.55
CA ASN A 255 12.14 18.23 19.25
C ASN A 255 10.85 18.46 20.06
N ALA A 256 10.93 19.02 21.28
CA ALA A 256 9.74 19.42 22.04
C ALA A 256 9.01 20.62 21.39
N ALA A 257 9.73 21.57 20.79
CA ALA A 257 9.14 22.68 20.04
C ALA A 257 8.50 22.19 18.72
N ASP A 258 9.20 21.36 17.95
CA ASP A 258 8.69 20.76 16.72
C ASP A 258 7.47 19.87 16.98
N GLY A 259 7.52 19.00 18.00
CA GLY A 259 6.38 18.18 18.42
C GLY A 259 5.18 19.01 18.91
N ALA A 260 5.42 20.13 19.59
CA ALA A 260 4.35 21.06 19.95
C ALA A 260 3.72 21.70 18.70
N LEU A 261 4.53 22.17 17.74
CA LEU A 261 4.07 22.75 16.48
C LEU A 261 3.29 21.73 15.63
N GLY A 262 3.77 20.49 15.53
CA GLY A 262 3.10 19.40 14.82
C GLY A 262 1.78 18.93 15.45
N SER A 263 1.56 19.19 16.74
CA SER A 263 0.36 18.78 17.49
C SER A 263 -0.88 19.67 17.29
N ALA A 264 -1.01 20.33 16.13
CA ALA A 264 -2.15 21.19 15.81
C ALA A 264 -3.47 20.37 15.81
N PRO A 265 -4.61 20.95 16.27
CA PRO A 265 -5.89 20.24 16.24
C PRO A 265 -6.32 19.87 14.81
N GLU A 266 -6.85 18.66 14.62
CA GLU A 266 -7.35 18.19 13.31
C GLU A 266 -8.64 18.91 12.86
N ARG A 267 -9.43 19.43 13.82
CA ARG A 267 -10.70 20.11 13.53
C ARG A 267 -10.44 21.50 12.96
N GLU A 268 -11.40 22.01 12.19
CA GLU A 268 -11.30 23.35 11.59
C GLU A 268 -11.25 24.46 12.66
N LEU A 269 -10.43 25.49 12.43
CA LEU A 269 -10.20 26.59 13.38
C LEU A 269 -11.49 27.31 13.79
N ASP A 270 -12.43 27.47 12.85
CA ASP A 270 -13.74 28.08 13.10
C ASP A 270 -14.63 27.25 14.04
N GLU A 271 -14.45 25.92 14.07
CA GLU A 271 -15.21 24.98 14.90
C GLU A 271 -14.52 24.64 16.24
N ALA A 272 -13.22 24.95 16.34
CA ALA A 272 -12.34 24.42 17.39
C ALA A 272 -11.44 25.48 18.04
N LEU A 273 -11.69 26.78 17.87
CA LEU A 273 -10.87 27.86 18.44
C LEU A 273 -10.39 27.64 19.90
N PRO A 274 -11.19 27.11 20.87
CA PRO A 274 -10.70 26.81 22.21
C PRO A 274 -9.55 25.77 22.26
N GLU A 275 -9.56 24.78 21.37
CA GLU A 275 -8.50 23.77 21.23
C GLU A 275 -7.25 24.42 20.64
N TYR A 276 -7.39 25.21 19.57
CA TYR A 276 -6.29 25.97 18.97
C TYR A 276 -5.64 26.96 19.95
N ARG A 277 -6.42 27.63 20.80
CA ARG A 277 -5.89 28.51 21.86
C ARG A 277 -5.11 27.73 22.91
N THR A 278 -5.55 26.52 23.24
CA THR A 278 -4.86 25.62 24.17
C THR A 278 -3.55 25.13 23.55
N TRP A 279 -3.58 24.74 22.27
CA TRP A 279 -2.41 24.35 21.49
C TRP A 279 -1.39 25.48 21.36
N ALA A 280 -1.80 26.70 20.98
CA ALA A 280 -0.93 27.89 20.95
C ALA A 280 -0.23 28.16 22.30
N GLY A 281 -0.92 27.90 23.42
CA GLY A 281 -0.33 27.96 24.77
C GLY A 281 0.73 26.88 25.01
N LYS A 282 0.55 25.66 24.48
CA LYS A 282 1.58 24.60 24.51
C LYS A 282 2.80 24.98 23.67
N VAL A 283 2.60 25.57 22.49
CA VAL A 283 3.70 26.01 21.62
C VAL A 283 4.51 27.14 22.27
N ASP A 284 3.87 28.15 22.86
CA ASP A 284 4.59 29.18 23.65
C ASP A 284 5.40 28.58 24.81
N ALA A 285 4.87 27.57 25.50
CA ALA A 285 5.57 26.89 26.58
C ALA A 285 6.79 26.09 26.07
N ALA A 286 6.67 25.39 24.95
CA ALA A 286 7.76 24.62 24.35
C ALA A 286 8.88 25.53 23.81
N LEU A 287 8.54 26.57 23.05
CA LEU A 287 9.50 27.58 22.61
C LEU A 287 10.13 28.34 23.80
N GLY A 288 9.40 28.47 24.91
CA GLY A 288 9.94 29.02 26.16
C GLY A 288 10.95 28.10 26.84
N ALA A 289 10.85 26.79 26.69
CA ALA A 289 11.86 25.84 27.16
C ALA A 289 13.13 25.89 26.29
N GLU A 290 12.97 25.99 24.96
CA GLU A 290 14.09 26.25 24.03
C GLU A 290 14.80 27.56 24.39
N GLU A 291 14.05 28.63 24.68
CA GLU A 291 14.61 29.92 25.07
C GLU A 291 15.45 29.84 26.36
N LEU A 292 15.07 29.00 27.33
CA LEU A 292 15.86 28.80 28.55
C LEU A 292 17.18 28.10 28.25
N VAL A 293 17.16 26.99 27.51
CA VAL A 293 18.38 26.25 27.10
C VAL A 293 19.35 27.15 26.34
N LEU A 294 18.83 27.96 25.41
CA LEU A 294 19.66 28.84 24.58
C LEU A 294 20.20 30.07 25.32
N ARG A 295 19.55 30.54 26.38
CA ARG A 295 20.08 31.62 27.23
C ARG A 295 21.35 31.18 27.97
N ASP A 296 21.36 29.96 28.50
CA ASP A 296 22.53 29.40 29.18
C ASP A 296 23.69 29.14 28.20
N ALA A 297 23.37 28.79 26.95
CA ALA A 297 24.33 28.56 25.88
C ALA A 297 24.84 29.82 25.15
N ALA A 298 24.13 30.96 25.23
CA ALA A 298 24.39 32.15 24.41
C ALA A 298 25.78 32.78 24.59
N ALA A 299 26.47 32.52 25.71
CA ALA A 299 27.84 32.97 25.93
C ALA A 299 28.88 32.15 25.14
N ALA A 300 28.57 30.88 24.80
CA ALA A 300 29.44 29.99 24.04
C ALA A 300 29.09 29.96 22.54
N HIS A 301 27.80 30.15 22.19
CA HIS A 301 27.29 30.04 20.83
C HIS A 301 26.58 31.32 20.38
N PRO A 302 27.21 32.19 19.56
CA PRO A 302 26.58 33.40 19.01
C PRO A 302 25.27 33.13 18.25
N GLU A 303 25.16 31.95 17.63
CA GLU A 303 23.98 31.46 16.90
C GLU A 303 22.76 31.33 17.82
N ALA A 304 22.95 30.88 19.06
CA ALA A 304 21.90 30.85 20.07
C ALA A 304 21.38 32.27 20.37
N GLY A 305 22.27 33.28 20.40
CA GLY A 305 21.91 34.69 20.54
C GLY A 305 21.07 35.25 19.37
N VAL A 306 21.15 34.66 18.18
CA VAL A 306 20.27 34.97 17.04
C VAL A 306 18.92 34.27 17.23
N ARG A 307 18.93 32.96 17.50
CA ARG A 307 17.70 32.16 17.72
C ARG A 307 16.84 32.69 18.86
N LEU A 308 17.44 33.17 19.95
CA LEU A 308 16.71 33.81 21.06
C LEU A 308 15.83 35.00 20.61
N LYS A 309 16.23 35.75 19.58
CA LYS A 309 15.43 36.87 19.04
C LYS A 309 14.23 36.36 18.23
N GLU A 310 14.44 35.31 17.45
CA GLU A 310 13.36 34.62 16.70
C GLU A 310 12.33 34.02 17.67
N LEU A 311 12.80 33.30 18.70
CA LEU A 311 11.95 32.75 19.75
C LEU A 311 11.13 33.83 20.46
N ALA A 312 11.75 34.94 20.89
CA ALA A 312 11.04 36.03 21.53
C ALA A 312 9.94 36.63 20.64
N ALA A 313 10.19 36.76 19.33
CA ALA A 313 9.20 37.24 18.36
C ALA A 313 8.06 36.22 18.15
N ALA A 314 8.39 34.94 17.94
CA ALA A 314 7.42 33.87 17.73
C ALA A 314 6.51 33.68 18.95
N ARG A 315 7.09 33.58 20.15
CA ARG A 315 6.37 33.45 21.42
C ARG A 315 5.40 34.60 21.66
N ALA A 316 5.80 35.84 21.37
CA ALA A 316 4.92 37.00 21.49
C ALA A 316 3.69 36.93 20.57
N GLN A 317 3.76 36.21 19.44
CA GLN A 317 2.62 35.97 18.55
C GLN A 317 1.80 34.75 19.00
N TRP A 318 2.42 33.65 19.43
CA TRP A 318 1.70 32.51 20.04
C TRP A 318 0.87 32.92 21.27
N GLN A 319 1.40 33.82 22.10
CA GLN A 319 0.67 34.40 23.24
C GLN A 319 -0.51 35.28 22.82
N ARG A 320 -0.48 35.90 21.62
CA ARG A 320 -1.64 36.60 21.06
C ARG A 320 -2.66 35.61 20.51
N ALA A 321 -2.22 34.57 19.79
CA ALA A 321 -3.06 33.51 19.27
C ALA A 321 -3.83 32.80 20.42
N ALA A 322 -3.15 32.43 21.52
CA ALA A 322 -3.77 31.86 22.71
C ALA A 322 -4.83 32.77 23.39
N ARG A 323 -4.75 34.09 23.15
CA ARG A 323 -5.70 35.10 23.65
C ARG A 323 -6.75 35.53 22.63
N ALA A 324 -6.71 35.01 21.41
CA ALA A 324 -7.66 35.36 20.35
C ALA A 324 -9.10 35.06 20.77
N VAL A 325 -10.02 35.98 20.47
CA VAL A 325 -11.45 35.84 20.77
C VAL A 325 -12.22 35.31 19.54
N ARG A 326 -11.69 35.52 18.34
CA ARG A 326 -12.27 35.08 17.07
C ARG A 326 -11.24 34.32 16.24
N PRO A 327 -11.64 33.37 15.38
CA PRO A 327 -10.74 32.67 14.45
C PRO A 327 -9.91 33.61 13.57
N ALA A 328 -10.55 34.68 13.08
CA ALA A 328 -9.91 35.73 12.27
C ALA A 328 -8.81 36.51 13.00
N ASP A 329 -8.79 36.50 14.34
CA ASP A 329 -7.70 37.09 15.15
C ASP A 329 -6.58 36.06 15.44
N PHE A 330 -6.89 34.77 15.37
CA PHE A 330 -5.94 33.67 15.63
C PHE A 330 -5.00 33.46 14.44
N ARG A 331 -5.55 33.31 13.23
CA ARG A 331 -4.76 32.92 12.05
C ARG A 331 -3.60 33.88 11.74
N PRO A 332 -3.78 35.22 11.72
CA PRO A 332 -2.67 36.14 11.47
C PRO A 332 -1.58 36.11 12.56
N ALA A 333 -1.93 35.77 13.80
CA ALA A 333 -0.97 35.61 14.88
C ALA A 333 -0.18 34.29 14.73
N TRP A 334 -0.83 33.20 14.29
CA TRP A 334 -0.16 31.95 13.92
C TRP A 334 0.81 32.18 12.75
N ASP A 335 0.36 32.74 11.62
CA ASP A 335 1.20 33.00 10.44
C ASP A 335 2.42 33.87 10.79
N ALA A 336 2.23 34.89 11.64
CA ALA A 336 3.32 35.74 12.12
C ALA A 336 4.26 35.05 13.12
N ALA A 337 3.81 34.02 13.83
CA ALA A 337 4.63 33.23 14.74
C ALA A 337 5.54 32.25 13.97
N GLU A 338 5.01 31.59 12.95
CA GLU A 338 5.78 30.72 12.05
C GLU A 338 6.80 31.51 11.23
N GLY A 339 6.38 32.66 10.67
CA GLY A 339 7.26 33.54 9.91
C GLY A 339 8.39 34.18 10.73
N ALA A 340 8.36 34.09 12.06
CA ALA A 340 9.42 34.57 12.94
C ALA A 340 10.56 33.55 13.16
N LEU A 341 10.33 32.25 12.91
CA LEU A 341 11.31 31.17 13.11
C LEU A 341 11.96 30.78 11.78
N THR A 342 13.26 31.01 11.61
CA THR A 342 13.94 30.73 10.33
C THR A 342 14.74 29.44 10.37
N THR A 343 14.61 28.65 9.30
CA THR A 343 15.38 27.41 9.11
C THR A 343 16.88 27.68 8.96
N GLY A 344 17.26 28.88 8.52
CA GLY A 344 18.66 29.31 8.40
C GLY A 344 19.34 29.50 9.76
N THR A 345 18.65 30.16 10.71
CA THR A 345 19.16 30.34 12.07
C THR A 345 19.26 29.01 12.81
N GLU A 346 18.26 28.13 12.67
CA GLU A 346 18.33 26.79 13.26
C GLU A 346 19.45 25.94 12.67
N LYS A 347 19.64 25.98 11.34
CA LYS A 347 20.76 25.31 10.66
C LYS A 347 22.12 25.76 11.21
N ALA A 348 22.29 27.06 11.44
CA ALA A 348 23.51 27.61 12.02
C ALA A 348 23.72 27.11 13.47
N LEU A 349 22.66 27.15 14.29
CA LEU A 349 22.67 26.64 15.66
C LEU A 349 23.01 25.15 15.74
N ARG A 350 22.36 24.30 14.93
CA ARG A 350 22.68 22.85 14.84
C ARG A 350 24.13 22.63 14.43
N GLY A 351 24.63 23.40 13.45
CA GLY A 351 26.04 23.37 13.03
C GLY A 351 27.02 23.74 14.15
N ALA A 352 26.70 24.73 14.99
CA ALA A 352 27.52 25.12 16.14
C ALA A 352 27.62 24.03 17.23
N TYR A 353 26.70 23.07 17.24
CA TYR A 353 26.68 21.89 18.12
C TYR A 353 27.19 20.61 17.43
N GLY A 354 27.67 20.70 16.17
CA GLY A 354 28.11 19.54 15.39
C GLY A 354 26.99 18.57 14.99
N LEU A 355 25.74 19.05 14.98
CA LEU A 355 24.56 18.30 14.56
C LEU A 355 24.31 18.43 13.05
N SER A 356 23.39 17.64 12.50
CA SER A 356 23.04 17.68 11.09
C SER A 356 22.52 19.05 10.67
N THR A 357 23.04 19.51 9.53
CA THR A 357 22.63 20.75 8.86
C THR A 357 21.88 20.49 7.55
N ARG A 358 21.53 19.22 7.28
CA ARG A 358 20.63 18.85 6.17
C ARG A 358 19.22 19.27 6.56
N VAL A 359 18.72 20.33 5.91
CA VAL A 359 17.35 20.81 6.12
C VAL A 359 16.39 19.81 5.46
N PRO A 360 15.47 19.17 6.20
CA PRO A 360 14.51 18.25 5.60
C PRO A 360 13.55 18.93 4.62
N GLU A 361 13.12 18.24 3.56
CA GLU A 361 12.33 18.81 2.47
C GLU A 361 11.04 19.51 2.95
N TRP A 362 10.34 18.94 3.94
CA TRP A 362 9.13 19.55 4.51
C TRP A 362 9.36 20.93 5.14
N LEU A 363 10.58 21.20 5.64
CA LEU A 363 11.00 22.53 6.13
C LEU A 363 11.54 23.46 5.02
N GLN A 364 11.81 22.95 3.82
CA GLN A 364 12.24 23.76 2.68
C GLN A 364 11.06 24.48 2.01
N GLY A 365 9.88 23.84 1.93
CA GLY A 365 8.68 24.41 1.28
C GLY A 365 7.66 25.09 2.22
N SER A 366 7.51 24.60 3.45
CA SER A 366 6.40 24.99 4.35
C SER A 366 6.33 26.49 4.68
N ARG A 367 7.47 27.17 4.81
CA ARG A 367 7.53 28.58 5.27
C ARG A 367 7.53 29.60 4.13
N GLY A 368 7.10 29.18 2.93
CA GLY A 368 7.19 29.92 1.67
C GLY A 368 5.87 30.14 0.92
N GLY A 369 4.71 30.09 1.58
CA GLY A 369 3.44 30.59 1.01
C GLY A 369 2.24 29.62 1.05
N SER A 370 1.16 30.08 1.67
CA SER A 370 -0.24 29.66 1.51
C SER A 370 -0.54 28.16 1.30
N GLY A 371 -0.88 27.50 2.41
CA GLY A 371 -2.01 26.57 2.48
C GLY A 371 -2.05 25.39 1.52
N ARG A 372 -1.52 24.25 1.96
CA ARG A 372 -2.00 22.93 1.56
C ARG A 372 -1.75 21.94 2.71
N GLY A 373 -2.81 21.45 3.33
CA GLY A 373 -2.72 20.34 4.27
C GLY A 373 -2.39 19.03 3.54
N PRO A 374 -1.98 17.98 4.28
CA PRO A 374 -1.70 16.68 3.68
C PRO A 374 -2.95 16.13 2.98
N SER A 375 -2.78 15.66 1.75
CA SER A 375 -3.87 15.07 0.97
C SER A 375 -4.23 13.69 1.52
N SER A 376 -5.38 13.58 2.17
CA SER A 376 -6.01 12.30 2.52
C SER A 376 -6.67 11.68 1.29
N ASP A 377 -5.88 11.05 0.41
CA ASP A 377 -6.38 10.24 -0.71
C ASP A 377 -5.57 8.95 -0.85
N ALA A 378 -5.94 7.94 -0.05
CA ALA A 378 -5.59 6.53 -0.26
C ALA A 378 -6.71 5.66 0.34
N ALA A 379 -7.61 5.18 -0.52
CA ALA A 379 -8.71 4.26 -0.21
C ALA A 379 -9.00 3.38 -1.44
#